data_AF-A0A9D1AM71-F1
#
_entry.id   AF-A0A9D1AM71-F1
#
_cell.length_a   1.000
_cell.length_b   1.000
_cell.length_c   1.000
_cell.angle_alpha   90.00
_cell.angle_beta   90.00
_cell.angle_gamma   90.00
#
_symmetry.space_group_name_H-M   'P 1'
#
loop_
_entity.id
_entity.type
_entity.pdbx_description
1 polymer ?
#
loop_
_entity_poly.entity_id
_entity_poly.type
_entity_poly.pdbx_seq_one_letter_code
_entity_poly.pdbx_strand_id
1 'polypeptide(L)'
;MLRMTARLIPQRPGWEAYCNELDCKGEGDSKEDALFSLARSLLEYAQAFKRQRGLDSVELERDPEFPYVKLILSVSDPCDIVKLIVAN
;
A
#
# COMPACT_ATOMS: atom_id res chain seq x y z
N MET A 1 4.87 -7.33 14.24
CA MET A 1 5.43 -6.49 13.16
C MET A 1 4.26 -6.14 12.26
N LEU A 2 3.91 -4.86 12.10
CA LEU A 2 2.82 -4.46 11.20
C LEU A 2 3.24 -4.80 9.77
N ARG A 3 2.39 -5.53 9.05
CA ARG A 3 2.60 -5.91 7.64
C ARG A 3 1.28 -5.72 6.90
N MET A 4 1.37 -5.36 5.63
CA MET A 4 0.21 -5.23 4.75
C MET A 4 0.01 -6.53 4.00
N THR A 5 -1.22 -6.90 3.71
CA THR A 5 -1.54 -8.14 3.01
C THR A 5 -2.01 -7.83 1.61
N ALA A 6 -1.33 -8.35 0.60
CA ALA A 6 -1.80 -8.27 -0.78
C ALA A 6 -2.37 -9.62 -1.22
N ARG A 7 -3.54 -9.59 -1.86
CA ARG A 7 -4.07 -10.74 -2.60
C ARG A 7 -3.60 -10.64 -4.05
N LEU A 8 -3.01 -11.71 -4.57
CA LEU A 8 -2.65 -11.80 -5.99
C LEU A 8 -3.77 -12.45 -6.79
N ILE A 9 -4.35 -11.69 -7.71
CA ILE A 9 -5.49 -12.09 -8.52
C ILE A 9 -5.02 -12.21 -9.98
N PRO A 10 -5.07 -13.41 -10.59
CA PRO A 10 -4.74 -13.55 -12.00
C PRO A 10 -5.80 -12.86 -12.88
N GLN A 11 -5.36 -12.00 -13.79
CA GLN A 11 -6.19 -11.39 -14.83
C GLN A 11 -5.77 -11.91 -16.21
N ARG A 12 -6.61 -11.75 -17.24
CA ARG A 12 -6.25 -12.15 -18.61
C ARG A 12 -6.29 -10.92 -19.54
N PRO A 13 -5.13 -10.41 -20.00
CA PRO A 13 -3.75 -10.75 -19.57
C PRO A 13 -3.38 -10.15 -18.20
N GLY A 14 -2.38 -10.72 -17.52
CA GLY A 14 -1.69 -10.08 -16.37
C GLY A 14 -2.10 -10.53 -14.96
N TRP A 15 -1.77 -9.69 -13.99
CA TRP A 15 -1.98 -9.88 -12.56
C TRP A 15 -2.46 -8.58 -11.92
N GLU A 16 -3.28 -8.71 -10.88
CA GLU A 16 -3.66 -7.63 -9.99
C GLU A 16 -3.22 -7.98 -8.56
N ALA A 17 -2.65 -7.02 -7.86
CA ALA A 17 -2.32 -7.10 -6.45
C ALA A 17 -3.24 -6.14 -5.69
N TYR A 18 -4.01 -6.64 -4.72
CA TYR A 18 -4.98 -5.86 -3.96
C TYR A 18 -4.66 -5.88 -2.47
N CYS A 19 -4.50 -4.69 -1.86
CA CYS A 19 -4.26 -4.48 -0.44
C CYS A 19 -5.60 -4.20 0.28
N ASN A 20 -5.97 -5.06 1.23
CA ASN A 20 -7.26 -4.93 1.93
C ASN A 20 -7.28 -3.77 2.91
N GLU A 21 -6.15 -3.52 3.54
CA GLU A 21 -6.02 -2.59 4.66
C GLU A 21 -6.18 -1.13 4.23
N LEU A 22 -5.88 -0.82 2.96
CA LEU A 22 -5.89 0.54 2.40
C LEU A 22 -6.69 0.66 1.10
N ASP A 23 -7.46 -0.38 0.74
CA ASP A 23 -8.29 -0.42 -0.48
C ASP A 23 -7.53 0.06 -1.74
N CYS A 24 -6.30 -0.41 -1.89
CA CYS A 24 -5.41 -0.04 -2.98
C CYS A 24 -5.15 -1.24 -3.89
N LYS A 25 -5.04 -0.99 -5.19
CA LYS A 25 -4.70 -2.03 -6.17
C LYS A 25 -3.57 -1.61 -7.09
N GLY A 26 -2.84 -2.60 -7.59
CA GLY A 26 -1.84 -2.45 -8.65
C GLY A 26 -1.98 -3.54 -9.68
N GLU A 27 -1.77 -3.20 -10.95
CA GLU A 27 -1.87 -4.12 -12.08
C GLU A 27 -0.49 -4.24 -12.77
N GLY A 28 -0.23 -5.40 -13.38
CA GLY A 28 1.02 -5.64 -14.10
C GLY A 28 1.01 -6.94 -14.90
N ASP A 29 1.98 -7.10 -15.79
CA ASP A 29 2.09 -8.29 -16.64
C ASP A 29 2.58 -9.51 -15.85
N SER A 30 3.38 -9.29 -14.80
CA SER A 30 3.83 -10.27 -13.83
C SER A 30 3.29 -9.99 -12.42
N LYS A 31 3.46 -10.95 -11.49
CA LYS A 31 3.12 -10.75 -10.08
C LYS A 31 3.97 -9.64 -9.46
N GLU A 32 5.24 -9.60 -9.84
CA GLU A 32 6.22 -8.62 -9.40
C GLU A 32 5.84 -7.21 -9.86
N ASP A 33 5.41 -7.07 -11.12
CA ASP A 33 4.93 -5.79 -11.66
C ASP A 33 3.66 -5.33 -10.94
N ALA A 34 2.71 -6.23 -10.70
CA ALA A 34 1.49 -5.91 -9.97
C ALA A 34 1.78 -5.45 -8.53
N LEU A 35 2.71 -6.12 -7.83
CA LEU A 35 3.14 -5.72 -6.49
C LEU A 35 3.86 -4.37 -6.48
N PHE A 36 4.71 -4.11 -7.47
CA PHE A 36 5.39 -2.81 -7.60
C PHE A 36 4.41 -1.68 -7.90
N SER A 37 3.45 -1.91 -8.81
CA SER A 37 2.34 -1.00 -9.08
C SER A 37 1.52 -0.74 -7.82
N LEU A 38 1.21 -1.78 -7.04
CA LEU A 38 0.49 -1.64 -5.77
C LEU A 38 1.27 -0.78 -4.78
N ALA A 39 2.59 -1.01 -4.65
CA ALA A 39 3.44 -0.22 -3.77
C ALA A 39 3.45 1.28 -4.15
N ARG A 40 3.40 1.60 -5.45
CA ARG A 40 3.24 2.99 -5.92
C ARG A 40 1.88 3.57 -5.52
N SER A 41 0.79 2.85 -5.73
CA SER A 41 -0.55 3.30 -5.34
C SER A 41 -0.67 3.51 -3.84
N LEU A 42 -0.08 2.63 -3.03
CA LEU A 42 -0.01 2.77 -1.57
C LEU A 42 0.77 4.03 -1.14
N LEU A 43 1.89 4.33 -1.80
CA LEU A 43 2.65 5.54 -1.54
C LEU A 43 1.87 6.82 -1.90
N GLU A 44 1.23 6.83 -3.07
CA GLU A 44 0.37 7.94 -3.51
C GLU A 44 -0.80 8.17 -2.55
N TYR A 45 -1.44 7.08 -2.10
CA TYR A 45 -2.49 7.11 -1.09
C TYR A 45 -1.99 7.74 0.22
N ALA A 46 -0.87 7.24 0.74
CA ALA A 46 -0.29 7.73 1.99
C ALA A 46 0.10 9.21 1.91
N GLN A 47 0.62 9.67 0.76
CA GLN A 47 0.92 11.09 0.52
C GLN A 47 -0.35 11.94 0.41
N ALA A 48 -1.42 11.43 -0.19
CA ALA A 48 -2.71 12.10 -0.24
C ALA A 48 -3.34 12.21 1.16
N PHE A 49 -3.31 11.13 1.93
CA PHE A 49 -3.77 11.08 3.32
C PHE A 49 -3.05 12.12 4.19
N LYS A 50 -1.71 12.18 4.11
CA LYS A 50 -0.89 13.19 4.79
C LYS A 50 -1.31 14.62 4.42
N ARG A 51 -1.55 14.90 3.13
CA ARG A 51 -1.92 16.24 2.65
C ARG A 51 -3.31 16.66 3.10
N GLN A 52 -4.27 15.74 3.12
CA GLN A 52 -5.66 16.06 3.47
C GLN A 52 -5.88 16.20 4.97
N ARG A 53 -5.23 15.36 5.79
CA ARG A 53 -5.51 15.28 7.23
C ARG A 53 -4.43 15.87 8.13
N GLY A 54 -3.19 16.01 7.65
CA GLY A 54 -2.03 16.45 8.44
C GLY A 54 -1.62 15.40 9.48
N LEU A 55 -0.40 14.87 9.40
CA LEU A 55 0.05 13.71 10.20
C LEU A 55 0.11 13.89 11.73
N ASP A 56 -0.11 15.11 12.23
CA ASP A 56 0.20 15.49 13.61
C ASP A 56 -1.04 15.53 14.53
N SER A 57 -2.20 15.05 14.10
CA SER A 57 -3.40 15.03 14.94
C SER A 57 -3.53 13.73 15.74
N VAL A 58 -3.82 13.85 17.04
CA VAL A 58 -4.10 12.71 17.94
C VAL A 58 -5.32 11.90 17.47
N GLU A 59 -6.20 12.51 16.67
CA GLU A 59 -7.37 11.85 16.09
C GLU A 59 -6.97 10.83 15.02
N LEU A 60 -5.83 11.01 14.34
CA LEU A 60 -5.31 10.04 13.38
C LEU A 60 -4.87 8.73 14.02
N GLU A 61 -4.47 8.72 15.29
CA GLU A 61 -4.11 7.47 15.98
C GLU A 61 -5.31 6.52 16.16
N ARG A 62 -6.54 7.04 16.05
CA ARG A 62 -7.76 6.24 16.09
C ARG A 62 -8.19 5.75 14.70
N ASP A 63 -7.61 6.28 13.64
CA ASP A 63 -7.90 5.87 12.27
C ASP A 63 -7.20 4.53 11.98
N PRO A 64 -7.94 3.47 11.60
CA PRO A 64 -7.37 2.14 11.40
C PRO A 64 -6.35 2.09 10.25
N GLU A 65 -6.38 3.05 9.33
CA GLU A 65 -5.45 3.14 8.20
C GLU A 65 -4.13 3.81 8.58
N PHE A 66 -4.14 4.66 9.61
CA PHE A 66 -3.00 5.48 10.00
C PHE A 66 -1.72 4.70 10.30
N PRO A 67 -1.75 3.55 11.00
CA PRO A 67 -0.55 2.74 11.22
C PRO A 67 0.13 2.32 9.91
N TYR A 68 -0.66 1.97 8.89
CA TYR A 68 -0.15 1.57 7.57
C TYR A 68 0.37 2.77 6.79
N VAL A 69 -0.37 3.88 6.78
CA VAL A 69 0.07 5.15 6.17
C VAL A 69 1.40 5.62 6.76
N LYS A 70 1.53 5.61 8.09
CA LYS A 70 2.76 5.97 8.80
C LYS A 70 3.93 5.05 8.41
N LEU A 71 3.68 3.75 8.31
CA LEU A 71 4.68 2.78 7.89
C LEU A 71 5.14 3.04 6.45
N ILE A 72 4.22 3.23 5.51
CA ILE A 72 4.52 3.53 4.10
C ILE A 72 5.38 4.80 3.99
N LEU A 73 4.99 5.88 4.67
CA LEU A 73 5.71 7.16 4.64
C LEU A 73 7.09 7.07 5.31
N SER A 74 7.29 6.17 6.27
CA SER A 74 8.60 5.97 6.90
C SER A 74 9.65 5.37 5.95
N VAL A 75 9.18 4.64 4.92
CA VAL A 75 10.03 3.97 3.93
C VAL A 75 10.17 4.79 2.65
N SER A 76 9.08 5.40 2.16
CA SER A 76 9.03 6.34 1.03
C SER A 76 9.52 5.84 -0.35
N ASP A 77 10.19 4.68 -0.44
CA ASP A 77 10.58 4.03 -1.70
C ASP A 77 9.61 2.87 -2.02
N PRO A 78 8.95 2.86 -3.19
CA PRO A 78 8.13 1.73 -3.65
C PRO A 78 8.84 0.36 -3.58
N CYS A 79 10.14 0.28 -3.87
CA CYS A 79 10.91 -0.96 -3.79
C CYS A 79 10.96 -1.53 -2.37
N ASP A 80 11.08 -0.67 -1.36
CA ASP A 80 11.09 -1.09 0.03
C ASP A 80 9.68 -1.30 0.58
N ILE A 81 8.68 -0.59 0.06
CA ILE A 81 7.26 -0.82 0.37
C ILE A 81 6.85 -2.23 -0.07
N VAL A 82 7.31 -2.73 -1.22
CA VAL A 82 7.07 -4.12 -1.65
C VAL A 82 7.52 -5.13 -0.58
N LYS A 83 8.61 -4.86 0.15
CA LYS A 83 9.12 -5.75 1.21
C LYS A 83 8.23 -5.78 2.46
N LEU A 84 7.35 -4.80 2.63
CA LEU A 84 6.37 -4.73 3.71
C LEU A 84 5.07 -5.47 3.38
N ILE A 85 4.88 -5.84 2.12
CA ILE A 85 3.70 -6.55 1.62
C ILE A 85 3.91 -8.06 1.74
N VAL A 86 2.98 -8.73 2.40
CA VAL A 86 2.87 -10.18 2.39
C VAL A 86 1.84 -10.55 1.33
N ALA A 87 2.32 -11.13 0.23
CA ALA A 87 1.47 -11.59 -0.87
C ALA A 87 0.96 -13.01 -0.59
N ASN A 88 -0.36 -13.20 -0.65
CA ASN A 88 -1.05 -14.49 -0.54
C ASN A 88 -1.80 -14.83 -1.83
#